data_AF-A0A0E9MPC9-F1
#
_entry.id   AF-A0A0E9MPC9-F1
#
_cell.length_a   1.000
_cell.length_b   1.000
_cell.length_c   1.000
_cell.angle_alpha   90.00
_cell.angle_beta   90.00
_cell.angle_gamma   90.00
#
_symmetry.space_group_name_H-M   'P 1'
#
loop_
_entity.id
_entity.type
_entity.pdbx_description
1 polymer ?
#
loop_
_entity_poly.entity_id
_entity_poly.type
_entity_poly.pdbx_seq_one_letter_code
_entity_poly.pdbx_strand_id
1 'polypeptide(L)'
;MRSINGFARSLAFSGLLIVAATPALAGKKDRAEQSIAAADAKINAALQAGGAGADASLTTEAQARLREAREQLGRGHKTVAIDAALKAQELADRALARAQQAQGAAKAAEQAQTQAAIGAAQDQAAAANARADAAVDAAQQAAAAADAARAQAAAAAATPPAPAQTTVTTSTETAGSTVTSGSGTVHKAPVRKRTTTTRTVRTTPKVKTTTTVTQNH
;
A
#
# COMPACT_ATOMS: atom_id res chain seq x y z
N MET A 1 19.82 -28.27 -17.06
CA MET A 1 18.83 -28.21 -18.17
C MET A 1 17.49 -27.77 -17.60
N ARG A 2 17.13 -26.49 -17.77
CA ARG A 2 15.83 -25.93 -17.41
C ARG A 2 15.38 -25.04 -18.57
N SER A 3 14.22 -25.40 -19.10
CA SER A 3 13.60 -24.86 -20.32
C SER A 3 13.12 -23.43 -20.13
N ILE A 4 13.48 -22.55 -21.06
CA ILE A 4 12.89 -21.22 -21.26
C ILE A 4 11.97 -21.36 -22.47
N ASN A 5 10.70 -21.64 -22.22
CA ASN A 5 9.67 -21.62 -23.25
C ASN A 5 8.65 -20.53 -22.91
N GLY A 6 8.52 -19.57 -23.83
CA GLY A 6 7.32 -18.76 -23.95
C GLY A 6 7.53 -17.29 -23.64
N PHE A 7 7.95 -16.51 -24.66
CA PHE A 7 7.37 -15.19 -24.91
C PHE A 7 7.81 -14.67 -26.28
N ALA A 8 7.06 -15.02 -27.33
CA ALA A 8 7.14 -14.33 -28.62
C ALA A 8 5.89 -14.64 -29.47
N ARG A 9 4.71 -14.25 -28.97
CA ARG A 9 3.55 -14.05 -29.85
C ARG A 9 3.69 -12.69 -30.52
N SER A 10 4.56 -12.63 -31.52
CA SER A 10 4.63 -11.51 -32.44
C SER A 10 3.39 -11.53 -33.34
N LEU A 11 2.35 -10.81 -32.94
CA LEU A 11 1.29 -10.36 -33.83
C LEU A 11 1.88 -9.30 -34.76
N ALA A 12 2.50 -9.75 -35.85
CA ALA A 12 2.77 -8.91 -37.00
C ALA A 12 1.42 -8.61 -37.67
N PHE A 13 0.82 -7.48 -37.34
CA PHE A 13 -0.28 -6.92 -38.12
C PHE A 13 0.28 -6.58 -39.51
N SER A 14 -0.02 -7.44 -40.48
CA SER A 14 0.20 -7.20 -41.89
C SER A 14 -0.39 -5.85 -42.28
N GLY A 15 0.46 -4.94 -42.76
CA GLY A 15 0.05 -3.65 -43.30
C GLY A 15 -0.95 -3.85 -44.43
N LEU A 16 -2.21 -3.52 -44.16
CA LEU A 16 -3.25 -3.40 -45.16
C LEU A 16 -2.92 -2.18 -46.04
N LEU A 17 -2.27 -2.42 -47.17
CA LEU A 17 -2.10 -1.45 -48.26
C LEU A 17 -3.50 -1.13 -48.82
N ILE A 18 -4.13 -0.08 -48.29
CA ILE A 18 -5.33 0.51 -48.88
C ILE A 18 -4.89 1.20 -50.17
N VAL A 19 -5.08 0.51 -51.28
CA VAL A 19 -5.01 1.09 -52.62
C VAL A 19 -6.03 2.22 -52.70
N ALA A 20 -5.55 3.46 -52.66
CA ALA A 20 -6.35 4.64 -52.93
C ALA A 20 -6.69 4.69 -54.42
N ALA A 21 -7.67 3.90 -54.85
CA ALA A 21 -8.33 4.11 -56.12
C ALA A 21 -9.15 5.40 -56.01
N THR A 22 -8.63 6.50 -56.56
CA THR A 22 -9.33 7.78 -56.66
C THR A 22 -10.63 7.60 -57.47
N PRO A 23 -11.83 7.78 -56.89
CA PRO A 23 -13.08 7.65 -57.62
C PRO A 23 -13.43 9.03 -58.19
N ALA A 24 -12.82 9.37 -59.34
CA ALA A 24 -13.21 10.55 -60.10
C ALA A 24 -14.51 10.32 -60.92
N LEU A 25 -15.08 9.11 -60.89
CA LEU A 25 -16.26 8.74 -61.70
C LEU A 25 -17.32 7.89 -60.96
N ALA A 26 -17.33 7.88 -59.61
CA ALA A 26 -18.42 7.28 -58.85
C ALA A 26 -19.54 8.31 -58.64
N GLY A 27 -20.80 7.91 -58.79
CA GLY A 27 -21.93 8.81 -58.60
C GLY A 27 -21.96 9.37 -57.17
N LYS A 28 -22.56 10.55 -56.96
CA LYS A 28 -22.68 11.15 -55.61
C LYS A 28 -23.34 10.20 -54.59
N LYS A 29 -24.18 9.27 -55.06
CA LYS A 29 -24.81 8.22 -54.23
C LYS A 29 -23.78 7.20 -53.74
N ASP A 30 -22.99 6.64 -54.66
CA ASP A 30 -21.94 5.67 -54.34
C ASP A 30 -20.90 6.26 -53.37
N ARG A 31 -20.54 7.54 -53.58
CA ARG A 31 -19.65 8.27 -52.65
C ARG A 31 -20.26 8.41 -51.24
N ALA A 32 -21.56 8.68 -51.15
CA ALA A 32 -22.26 8.76 -49.87
C ALA A 32 -22.30 7.40 -49.17
N GLU A 33 -22.59 6.32 -49.90
CA GLU A 33 -22.59 4.96 -49.36
C GLU A 33 -21.20 4.55 -48.87
N GLN A 34 -20.15 4.86 -49.65
CA GLN A 34 -18.77 4.62 -49.24
C GLN A 34 -18.40 5.41 -47.98
N SER A 35 -18.83 6.67 -47.87
CA SER A 35 -18.56 7.50 -46.69
C SER A 35 -19.26 6.98 -45.43
N ILE A 36 -20.51 6.52 -45.56
CA ILE A 36 -21.27 5.89 -44.48
C ILE A 36 -20.63 4.57 -44.06
N ALA A 37 -20.20 3.74 -45.01
CA ALA A 37 -19.52 2.48 -44.71
C ALA A 37 -18.19 2.71 -43.98
N ALA A 38 -17.40 3.69 -44.42
CA ALA A 38 -16.16 4.08 -43.74
C ALA A 38 -16.42 4.64 -42.33
N ALA A 39 -17.49 5.44 -42.15
CA ALA A 39 -17.91 5.92 -40.84
C ALA A 39 -18.32 4.78 -39.90
N ASP A 40 -19.10 3.83 -40.39
CA ASP A 40 -19.53 2.65 -39.63
C ASP A 40 -18.31 1.80 -39.19
N ALA A 41 -17.37 1.54 -40.10
CA ALA A 41 -16.14 0.83 -39.78
C ALA A 41 -15.31 1.53 -38.70
N LYS A 42 -15.14 2.86 -38.79
CA LYS A 42 -14.41 3.65 -37.79
C LYS A 42 -15.12 3.67 -36.44
N ILE A 43 -16.44 3.81 -36.41
CA ILE A 43 -17.23 3.77 -35.17
C ILE A 43 -17.08 2.40 -34.51
N ASN A 44 -17.19 1.32 -35.28
CA ASN A 44 -16.99 -0.04 -34.77
C ASN A 44 -15.56 -0.25 -34.24
N ALA A 45 -14.54 0.27 -34.93
CA ALA A 45 -13.16 0.25 -34.46
C ALA A 45 -12.99 1.04 -33.15
N ALA A 46 -13.60 2.23 -33.04
CA ALA A 46 -13.58 3.03 -31.82
C ALA A 46 -14.29 2.34 -30.64
N LEU A 47 -15.39 1.63 -30.88
CA LEU A 47 -16.10 0.85 -29.87
C LEU A 47 -15.27 -0.36 -29.41
N GLN A 48 -14.63 -1.07 -30.33
CA GLN A 48 -13.76 -2.21 -30.00
C GLN A 48 -12.48 -1.76 -29.27
N ALA A 49 -11.89 -0.64 -29.68
CA ALA A 49 -10.74 -0.05 -29.01
C ALA A 49 -11.11 0.57 -27.65
N GLY A 50 -12.40 0.80 -27.39
CA GLY A 50 -12.90 1.64 -26.31
C GLY A 50 -13.03 1.02 -24.92
N GLY A 51 -12.38 -0.11 -24.64
CA GLY A 51 -12.31 -0.62 -23.26
C GLY A 51 -11.78 0.44 -22.27
N ALA A 52 -12.29 0.47 -21.04
CA ALA A 52 -11.92 1.31 -19.89
C ALA A 52 -11.71 2.84 -20.09
N GLY A 53 -11.69 3.37 -21.31
CA GLY A 53 -11.19 4.73 -21.60
C GLY A 53 -11.65 5.32 -22.94
N ALA A 54 -12.55 4.69 -23.71
CA ALA A 54 -13.24 5.43 -24.77
C ALA A 54 -14.22 6.42 -24.17
N ASP A 55 -14.24 7.61 -24.76
CA ASP A 55 -15.25 8.61 -24.48
C ASP A 55 -16.60 8.16 -25.09
N ALA A 56 -17.44 7.57 -24.24
CA ALA A 56 -18.76 7.07 -24.62
C ALA A 56 -19.66 8.17 -25.23
N SER A 57 -19.40 9.44 -24.89
CA SER A 57 -20.14 10.57 -25.44
C SER A 57 -19.81 10.77 -26.92
N LEU A 58 -18.51 10.70 -27.28
CA LEU A 58 -18.07 10.86 -28.67
C LEU A 58 -18.57 9.71 -29.56
N THR A 59 -18.54 8.47 -29.08
CA THR A 59 -19.03 7.32 -29.86
C THR A 59 -20.54 7.36 -30.03
N THR A 60 -21.29 7.81 -29.01
CA THR A 60 -22.74 8.01 -29.08
C THR A 60 -23.09 9.13 -30.09
N GLU A 61 -22.36 10.25 -30.06
CA GLU A 61 -22.56 11.34 -31.02
C GLU A 61 -22.20 10.90 -32.45
N ALA A 62 -21.10 10.14 -32.62
CA ALA A 62 -20.73 9.58 -33.92
C ALA A 62 -21.82 8.66 -34.48
N GLN A 63 -22.43 7.80 -33.65
CA GLN A 63 -23.56 6.96 -34.05
C GLN A 63 -24.80 7.79 -34.42
N ALA A 64 -25.08 8.88 -33.71
CA ALA A 64 -26.19 9.76 -34.03
C ALA A 64 -25.98 10.41 -35.41
N ARG A 65 -24.77 10.90 -35.70
CA ARG A 65 -24.39 11.45 -37.02
C ARG A 65 -24.46 10.41 -38.13
N LEU A 66 -24.11 9.15 -37.85
CA LEU A 66 -24.24 8.06 -38.81
C LEU A 66 -25.71 7.77 -39.16
N ARG A 67 -26.61 7.80 -38.16
CA ARG A 67 -28.05 7.66 -38.40
C ARG A 67 -28.59 8.82 -39.24
N GLU A 68 -28.19 10.06 -38.91
CA GLU A 68 -28.50 11.25 -39.70
C GLU A 68 -28.03 11.09 -41.15
N ALA A 69 -26.80 10.63 -41.37
CA ALA A 69 -26.25 10.41 -42.71
C ALA A 69 -27.08 9.38 -43.52
N ARG A 70 -27.46 8.25 -42.89
CA ARG A 70 -28.29 7.20 -43.52
C ARG A 70 -29.68 7.72 -43.88
N GLU A 71 -30.30 8.51 -42.99
CA GLU A 71 -31.60 9.11 -43.24
C GLU A 71 -31.55 10.12 -44.40
N GLN A 72 -30.55 11.01 -44.41
CA GLN A 72 -30.38 11.99 -45.48
C GLN A 72 -30.11 11.32 -46.84
N LEU A 73 -29.37 10.21 -46.85
CA LEU A 73 -29.18 9.43 -48.06
C LEU A 73 -30.48 8.79 -48.56
N GLY A 74 -31.29 8.24 -47.65
CA GLY A 74 -32.63 7.70 -47.96
C GLY A 74 -33.58 8.75 -48.52
N ARG A 75 -33.47 10.00 -48.06
CA ARG A 75 -34.22 11.17 -48.58
C ARG A 75 -33.64 11.74 -49.88
N GLY A 76 -32.52 11.22 -50.37
CA GLY A 76 -31.86 11.68 -51.61
C GLY A 76 -30.90 12.87 -51.44
N HIS A 77 -30.71 13.37 -50.21
CA HIS A 77 -29.79 14.48 -49.89
C HIS A 77 -28.34 14.00 -49.76
N LYS A 78 -27.76 13.58 -50.89
CA LYS A 78 -26.44 12.93 -50.97
C LYS A 78 -25.30 13.77 -50.35
N THR A 79 -25.28 15.08 -50.59
CA THR A 79 -24.24 15.97 -50.04
C THR A 79 -24.35 16.07 -48.52
N VAL A 80 -25.57 16.27 -47.99
CA VAL A 80 -25.83 16.33 -46.55
C VAL A 80 -25.46 15.00 -45.87
N ALA A 81 -25.76 13.88 -46.53
CA ALA A 81 -25.37 12.55 -46.06
C ALA A 81 -23.84 12.39 -45.98
N ILE A 82 -23.09 12.87 -46.97
CA ILE A 82 -21.63 12.86 -46.97
C ILE A 82 -21.10 13.70 -45.80
N ASP A 83 -21.60 14.93 -45.62
CA ASP A 83 -21.15 15.82 -44.54
C ASP A 83 -21.42 15.24 -43.16
N ALA A 84 -22.60 14.63 -42.96
CA ALA A 84 -22.95 13.94 -41.72
C ALA A 84 -22.05 12.71 -41.48
N ALA A 85 -21.74 11.94 -42.53
CA ALA A 85 -20.83 10.80 -42.43
C ALA A 85 -19.39 11.23 -42.10
N LEU A 86 -18.90 12.33 -42.67
CA LEU A 86 -17.57 12.86 -42.37
C LEU A 86 -17.47 13.35 -40.92
N LYS A 87 -18.50 14.04 -40.40
CA LYS A 87 -18.58 14.39 -38.97
C LYS A 87 -18.57 13.16 -38.07
N ALA A 88 -19.29 12.10 -38.46
CA ALA A 88 -19.27 10.83 -37.73
C ALA A 88 -17.87 10.20 -37.71
N GLN A 89 -17.14 10.24 -38.84
CA GLN A 89 -15.75 9.76 -38.92
C GLN A 89 -14.82 10.56 -38.01
N GLU A 90 -14.93 11.90 -38.01
CA GLU A 90 -14.09 12.77 -37.17
C GLU A 90 -14.32 12.50 -35.67
N LEU A 91 -15.58 12.34 -35.25
CA LEU A 91 -15.91 11.98 -33.86
C LEU A 91 -15.35 10.61 -33.48
N ALA A 92 -15.43 9.63 -34.38
CA ALA A 92 -14.86 8.29 -34.17
C ALA A 92 -13.33 8.32 -34.08
N ASP A 93 -12.66 9.10 -34.93
CA ASP A 93 -11.20 9.27 -34.89
C ASP A 93 -10.76 9.93 -33.58
N ARG A 94 -11.48 10.95 -33.11
CA ARG A 94 -11.23 11.58 -31.79
C ARG A 94 -11.44 10.60 -30.64
N ALA A 95 -12.48 9.78 -30.70
CA ALA A 95 -12.73 8.76 -29.69
C ALA A 95 -11.59 7.72 -29.65
N LEU A 96 -11.10 7.29 -30.83
CA LEU A 96 -9.98 6.37 -30.94
C LEU A 96 -8.67 6.97 -30.40
N ALA A 97 -8.38 8.22 -30.72
CA ALA A 97 -7.20 8.92 -30.19
C ALA A 97 -7.23 9.02 -28.66
N ARG A 98 -8.40 9.35 -28.07
CA ARG A 98 -8.58 9.35 -26.61
C ARG A 98 -8.41 7.97 -25.99
N ALA A 99 -8.95 6.93 -26.62
CA ALA A 99 -8.78 5.56 -26.16
C ALA A 99 -7.30 5.13 -26.17
N GLN A 100 -6.55 5.44 -27.24
CA GLN A 100 -5.12 5.16 -27.33
C GLN A 100 -4.31 5.92 -26.27
N GLN A 101 -4.63 7.19 -26.03
CA GLN A 101 -4.01 7.99 -24.98
C GLN A 101 -4.28 7.39 -23.59
N ALA A 102 -5.53 7.02 -23.29
CA ALA A 102 -5.91 6.39 -22.03
C ALA A 102 -5.19 5.05 -21.84
N GLN A 103 -5.06 4.24 -22.88
CA GLN A 103 -4.32 2.98 -22.83
C GLN A 103 -2.82 3.20 -22.58
N GLY A 104 -2.22 4.21 -23.20
CA GLY A 104 -0.83 4.60 -22.94
C GLY A 104 -0.61 5.03 -21.50
N ALA A 105 -1.51 5.86 -20.96
CA ALA A 105 -1.47 6.29 -19.56
C ALA A 105 -1.64 5.12 -18.58
N ALA A 106 -2.56 4.19 -18.86
CA ALA A 106 -2.78 3.01 -18.04
C ALA A 106 -1.53 2.10 -17.99
N LYS A 107 -0.89 1.86 -19.15
CA LYS A 107 0.36 1.08 -19.21
C LYS A 107 1.50 1.77 -18.46
N ALA A 108 1.63 3.08 -18.58
CA ALA A 108 2.65 3.84 -17.84
C ALA A 108 2.40 3.77 -16.33
N ALA A 109 1.15 3.85 -15.88
CA ALA A 109 0.78 3.70 -14.48
C ALA A 109 1.08 2.29 -13.95
N GLU A 110 0.80 1.23 -14.72
CA GLU A 110 1.12 -0.16 -14.38
C GLU A 110 2.63 -0.38 -14.24
N GLN A 111 3.42 0.19 -15.16
CA GLN A 111 4.88 0.14 -15.09
C GLN A 111 5.41 0.87 -13.86
N ALA A 112 4.91 2.07 -13.57
CA ALA A 112 5.28 2.82 -12.37
C ALA A 112 4.92 2.05 -11.08
N GLN A 113 3.76 1.41 -11.04
CA GLN A 113 3.33 0.60 -9.89
C GLN A 113 4.23 -0.62 -9.71
N THR A 114 4.61 -1.28 -10.81
CA THR A 114 5.54 -2.43 -10.78
C THR A 114 6.92 -1.99 -10.30
N GLN A 115 7.44 -0.87 -10.80
CA GLN A 115 8.73 -0.34 -10.36
C GLN A 115 8.72 0.05 -8.88
N ALA A 116 7.63 0.67 -8.40
CA ALA A 116 7.46 0.99 -6.98
C ALA A 116 7.40 -0.28 -6.11
N ALA A 117 6.70 -1.33 -6.57
CA ALA A 117 6.64 -2.61 -5.86
C ALA A 117 8.01 -3.30 -5.79
N ILE A 118 8.81 -3.22 -6.86
CA ILE A 118 10.20 -3.74 -6.87
C ILE A 118 11.06 -2.98 -5.86
N GLY A 119 10.98 -1.64 -5.84
CA GLY A 119 11.72 -0.82 -4.86
C GLY A 119 11.35 -1.17 -3.43
N ALA A 120 10.06 -1.24 -3.12
CA ALA A 120 9.58 -1.62 -1.78
C ALA A 120 10.04 -3.03 -1.36
N ALA A 121 10.08 -3.98 -2.30
CA ALA A 121 10.59 -5.33 -2.02
C ALA A 121 12.10 -5.33 -1.73
N GLN A 122 12.88 -4.51 -2.44
CA GLN A 122 14.32 -4.36 -2.18
C GLN A 122 14.59 -3.74 -0.81
N ASP A 123 13.85 -2.70 -0.44
CA ASP A 123 13.97 -2.05 0.87
C ASP A 123 13.60 -3.03 2.00
N GLN A 124 12.55 -3.83 1.81
CA GLN A 124 12.13 -4.83 2.77
C GLN A 124 13.19 -5.93 2.94
N ALA A 125 13.84 -6.36 1.85
CA ALA A 125 14.93 -7.33 1.90
C ALA A 125 16.15 -6.76 2.63
N ALA A 126 16.53 -5.50 2.35
CA ALA A 126 17.63 -4.83 3.05
C ALA A 126 17.36 -4.71 4.56
N ALA A 127 16.14 -4.32 4.95
CA ALA A 127 15.73 -4.24 6.35
C ALA A 127 15.65 -5.62 7.04
N ALA A 128 15.35 -6.68 6.30
CA ALA A 128 15.40 -8.04 6.83
C ALA A 128 16.85 -8.49 7.08
N ASN A 129 17.76 -8.23 6.14
CA ASN A 129 19.18 -8.55 6.27
C ASN A 129 19.83 -7.79 7.44
N ALA A 130 19.59 -6.48 7.56
CA ALA A 130 20.11 -5.69 8.67
C ALA A 130 19.65 -6.21 10.05
N ARG A 131 18.41 -6.70 10.15
CA ARG A 131 17.90 -7.32 11.39
C ARG A 131 18.55 -8.68 11.65
N ALA A 132 18.84 -9.46 10.61
CA ALA A 132 19.54 -10.73 10.75
C ALA A 132 20.97 -10.50 11.25
N ASP A 133 21.69 -9.54 10.68
CA ASP A 133 23.05 -9.18 11.10
C ASP A 133 23.07 -8.72 12.56
N ALA A 134 22.14 -7.82 12.95
CA ALA A 134 22.03 -7.37 14.34
C ALA A 134 21.71 -8.53 15.31
N ALA A 135 20.90 -9.51 14.89
CA ALA A 135 20.61 -10.69 15.71
C ALA A 135 21.84 -11.60 15.86
N VAL A 136 22.67 -11.74 14.81
CA VAL A 136 23.95 -12.46 14.88
C VAL A 136 24.90 -11.77 15.84
N ASP A 137 25.06 -10.45 15.75
CA ASP A 137 25.92 -9.68 16.64
C ASP A 137 25.47 -9.79 18.10
N ALA A 138 24.16 -9.67 18.35
CA ALA A 138 23.60 -9.82 19.69
C ALA A 138 23.83 -11.24 20.25
N ALA A 139 23.70 -12.28 19.43
CA ALA A 139 23.98 -13.65 19.83
C ALA A 139 25.46 -13.86 20.19
N GLN A 140 26.39 -13.29 19.42
CA GLN A 140 27.83 -13.34 19.72
C GLN A 140 28.17 -12.61 21.02
N GLN A 141 27.60 -11.43 21.24
CA GLN A 141 27.79 -10.67 22.49
C GLN A 141 27.23 -11.41 23.70
N ALA A 142 26.05 -12.02 23.57
CA ALA A 142 25.45 -12.83 24.63
C ALA A 142 26.30 -14.06 24.96
N ALA A 143 26.87 -14.73 23.95
CA ALA A 143 27.79 -15.85 24.15
C ALA A 143 29.06 -15.40 24.91
N ALA A 144 29.70 -14.31 24.48
CA ALA A 144 30.87 -13.77 25.15
C ALA A 144 30.59 -13.34 26.60
N ALA A 145 29.42 -12.72 26.85
CA ALA A 145 29.00 -12.35 28.20
C ALA A 145 28.74 -13.57 29.09
N ALA A 146 28.16 -14.64 28.54
CA ALA A 146 27.95 -15.90 29.26
C ALA A 146 29.28 -16.57 29.63
N ASP A 147 30.26 -16.57 28.72
CA ASP A 147 31.59 -17.09 29.00
C ASP A 147 32.32 -16.27 30.07
N ALA A 148 32.22 -14.93 30.01
CA ALA A 148 32.77 -14.04 31.02
C ALA A 148 32.13 -14.26 32.41
N ALA A 149 30.80 -14.41 32.48
CA ALA A 149 30.09 -14.71 33.72
C ALA A 149 30.51 -16.07 34.30
N ARG A 150 30.71 -17.09 33.45
CA ARG A 150 31.18 -18.41 33.87
C ARG A 150 32.62 -18.35 34.41
N ALA A 151 33.50 -17.57 33.79
CA ALA A 151 34.86 -17.36 34.28
C ALA A 151 34.88 -16.63 35.65
N GLN A 152 34.04 -15.61 35.83
CA GLN A 152 33.89 -14.90 37.10
C GLN A 152 33.37 -15.81 38.22
N ALA A 153 32.37 -16.65 37.92
CA ALA A 153 31.85 -17.61 38.88
C ALA A 153 32.92 -18.64 39.32
N ALA A 154 33.74 -19.12 38.38
CA ALA A 154 34.85 -20.01 38.69
C ALA A 154 35.93 -19.34 39.57
N ALA A 155 36.26 -18.07 39.29
CA ALA A 155 37.21 -17.31 40.11
C ALA A 155 36.69 -17.07 41.53
N ALA A 156 35.40 -16.73 41.68
CA ALA A 156 34.77 -16.57 42.98
C ALA A 156 34.80 -17.87 43.81
N ALA A 157 34.55 -19.02 43.18
CA ALA A 157 34.60 -20.33 43.84
C ALA A 157 36.02 -20.73 44.31
N ALA A 158 37.07 -20.21 43.67
CA ALA A 158 38.46 -20.47 44.05
C ALA A 158 38.96 -19.59 45.23
N THR A 159 38.16 -18.62 45.69
CA THR A 159 38.55 -17.73 46.78
C THR A 159 38.20 -18.40 48.13
N PRO A 160 39.15 -18.76 49.00
CA PRO A 160 38.86 -19.38 50.29
C PRO A 160 38.03 -18.42 51.17
N PRO A 161 37.06 -18.94 51.95
CA PRO A 161 36.20 -18.10 52.78
C PRO A 161 37.06 -17.29 53.75
N ALA A 162 36.89 -15.96 53.72
CA ALA A 162 37.49 -15.07 54.70
C ALA A 162 36.96 -15.42 56.10
N PRO A 163 37.81 -15.44 57.14
CA PRO A 163 37.37 -15.74 58.50
C PRO A 163 36.26 -14.77 58.93
N ALA A 164 35.15 -15.32 59.43
CA ALA A 164 33.99 -14.55 59.85
C ALA A 164 34.37 -13.51 60.91
N GLN A 165 34.14 -12.22 60.62
CA GLN A 165 34.27 -11.14 61.58
C GLN A 165 32.91 -10.80 62.18
N THR A 166 32.86 -10.75 63.51
CA THR A 166 31.68 -10.40 64.30
C THR A 166 31.51 -8.88 64.31
N THR A 167 30.43 -8.35 63.73
CA THR A 167 30.09 -6.92 63.84
C THR A 167 28.73 -6.76 64.49
N VAL A 168 28.69 -6.10 65.64
CA VAL A 168 27.46 -5.75 66.36
C VAL A 168 26.92 -4.45 65.77
N THR A 169 25.72 -4.48 65.18
CA THR A 169 25.02 -3.27 64.73
C THR A 169 23.76 -3.09 65.56
N THR A 170 23.66 -1.96 66.26
CA THR A 170 22.44 -1.54 66.96
C THR A 170 21.64 -0.64 66.02
N SER A 171 20.46 -1.06 65.57
CA SER A 171 19.55 -0.22 64.79
C SER A 171 18.31 0.11 65.63
N THR A 172 17.91 1.38 65.64
CA THR A 172 16.70 1.86 66.32
C THR A 172 15.70 2.29 65.25
N GLU A 173 14.70 1.46 64.95
CA GLU A 173 13.66 1.80 63.97
C GLU A 173 12.41 2.35 64.68
N THR A 174 11.95 3.52 64.21
CA THR A 174 10.68 4.13 64.63
C THR A 174 9.62 3.76 63.58
N ALA A 175 8.78 2.77 63.87
CA ALA A 175 7.70 2.38 62.98
C ALA A 175 6.51 3.36 63.10
N GLY A 176 6.33 4.22 62.10
CA GLY A 176 5.09 4.95 61.88
C GLY A 176 4.06 4.02 61.21
N SER A 177 3.00 3.65 61.93
CA SER A 177 1.91 2.87 61.36
C SER A 177 0.89 3.80 60.70
N THR A 178 0.70 3.70 59.38
CA THR A 178 -0.39 4.34 58.64
C THR A 178 -1.46 3.29 58.33
N VAL A 179 -2.64 3.43 58.95
CA VAL A 179 -3.82 2.63 58.62
C VAL A 179 -4.65 3.39 57.58
N THR A 180 -4.79 2.82 56.38
CA THR A 180 -5.66 3.38 55.33
C THR A 180 -6.97 2.61 55.30
N SER A 181 -8.05 3.20 55.83
CA SER A 181 -9.41 2.66 55.70
C SER A 181 -9.97 3.01 54.32
N GLY A 182 -10.07 2.02 53.43
CA GLY A 182 -10.78 2.14 52.16
C GLY A 182 -12.27 1.88 52.33
N SER A 183 -13.10 2.90 52.08
CA SER A 183 -14.54 2.72 51.86
C SER A 183 -14.84 2.95 50.39
N GLY A 184 -15.38 1.92 49.74
CA GLY A 184 -15.61 1.89 48.30
C GLY A 184 -16.99 2.40 47.89
N THR A 185 -17.11 2.78 46.62
CA THR A 185 -18.24 2.44 45.76
C THR A 185 -17.87 2.72 44.31
N VAL A 186 -18.15 1.74 43.44
CA VAL A 186 -17.84 1.74 42.00
C VAL A 186 -19.12 2.07 41.23
N HIS A 187 -19.10 3.14 40.44
CA HIS A 187 -20.06 3.34 39.33
C HIS A 187 -19.33 3.92 38.11
N LYS A 188 -19.73 3.44 36.92
CA LYS A 188 -19.13 3.67 35.59
C LYS A 188 -19.19 5.15 35.13
N ALA A 189 -18.05 5.65 34.62
CA ALA A 189 -17.75 6.74 33.64
C ALA A 189 -18.62 8.02 33.55
N PRO A 190 -18.10 9.21 33.12
CA PRO A 190 -16.80 9.52 32.51
C PRO A 190 -15.94 10.54 33.28
N VAL A 191 -14.68 10.68 32.84
CA VAL A 191 -13.57 11.39 33.46
C VAL A 191 -13.87 12.87 33.78
N ARG A 192 -14.02 13.19 35.07
CA ARG A 192 -13.80 14.55 35.62
C ARG A 192 -12.84 14.48 36.80
N LYS A 193 -11.85 15.39 36.79
CA LYS A 193 -10.71 15.44 37.70
C LYS A 193 -11.16 15.43 39.16
N ARG A 194 -10.65 14.47 39.94
CA ARG A 194 -10.91 14.34 41.39
C ARG A 194 -9.73 14.93 42.15
N THR A 195 -9.98 16.00 42.88
CA THR A 195 -9.02 16.57 43.84
C THR A 195 -9.17 15.82 45.16
N THR A 196 -8.10 15.19 45.64
CA THR A 196 -8.08 14.48 46.93
C THR A 196 -7.40 15.37 47.96
N THR A 197 -8.10 15.76 49.02
CA THR A 197 -7.53 16.47 50.17
C THR A 197 -7.23 15.45 51.27
N THR A 198 -5.96 15.31 51.64
CA THR A 198 -5.50 14.48 52.77
C THR A 198 -5.34 15.35 54.01
N ARG A 199 -6.00 14.96 55.11
CA ARG A 199 -5.82 15.55 56.44
C ARG A 199 -5.01 14.60 57.31
N THR A 200 -3.86 15.05 57.79
CA THR A 200 -2.97 14.27 58.67
C THR A 200 -3.37 14.49 60.14
N VAL A 201 -3.54 13.41 60.90
CA VAL A 201 -3.69 13.43 62.37
C VAL A 201 -2.48 12.72 62.98
N ARG A 202 -1.93 13.31 64.05
CA ARG A 202 -0.70 12.86 64.74
C ARG A 202 -1.04 11.88 65.87
N THR A 203 -0.36 10.73 65.93
CA THR A 203 -0.38 9.83 67.08
C THR A 203 1.05 9.53 67.57
N THR A 204 1.22 9.32 68.88
CA THR A 204 2.50 9.07 69.56
C THR A 204 3.06 7.65 69.32
N PRO A 205 4.38 7.48 69.16
CA PRO A 205 4.99 6.18 68.85
C PRO A 205 5.11 5.26 70.07
N LYS A 206 5.00 3.95 69.84
CA LYS A 206 5.29 2.89 70.83
C LYS A 206 6.62 2.23 70.45
N VAL A 207 7.57 2.19 71.38
CA VAL A 207 8.92 1.64 71.17
C VAL A 207 8.89 0.12 71.30
N LYS A 208 9.52 -0.60 70.37
CA LYS A 208 9.79 -2.03 70.48
C LYS A 208 11.28 -2.29 70.23
N THR A 209 11.93 -2.91 71.20
CA THR A 209 13.33 -3.36 71.08
C THR A 209 13.35 -4.81 70.62
N THR A 210 14.07 -5.09 69.54
CA THR A 210 14.33 -6.45 69.06
C THR A 210 15.83 -6.69 69.07
N THR A 211 16.27 -7.71 69.80
CA THR A 211 17.66 -8.19 69.78
C THR A 211 17.69 -9.47 68.96
N THR A 212 18.38 -9.46 67.82
CA THR A 212 18.63 -10.68 67.05
C THR A 212 20.09 -11.06 67.25
N VAL A 213 20.32 -12.20 67.91
CA VAL A 213 21.63 -12.82 67.98
C VAL A 213 21.65 -13.92 66.92
N THR A 214 22.47 -13.74 65.89
CA THR A 214 22.71 -14.77 64.89
C THR A 214 24.10 -15.34 65.13
N GLN A 215 24.17 -16.56 65.66
CA GLN A 215 25.39 -17.37 65.68
C GLN A 215 25.39 -18.22 64.40
N ASN A 216 26.42 -18.05 63.57
CA ASN A 216 26.67 -18.97 62.47
C ASN A 216 27.85 -19.85 62.87
N HIS A 217 27.58 -21.15 63.04
CA HIS A 217 28.59 -22.20 63.05
C HIS A 217 29.04 -22.51 61.61
#